data_AF-I2C4N6-F1
#
_entry.id   AF-I2C4N6-F1
#
_cell.length_a   1.000
_cell.length_b   1.000
_cell.length_c   1.000
_cell.angle_alpha   90.00
_cell.angle_beta   90.00
_cell.angle_gamma   90.00
#
_symmetry.space_group_name_H-M   'P 1'
#
loop_
_entity.id
_entity.type
_entity.pdbx_description
1 polymer ?
#
loop_
_entity_poly.entity_id
_entity_poly.type
_entity_poly.pdbx_seq_one_letter_code
_entity_poly.pdbx_strand_id
1 'polypeptide(L)' 'MSRKKNLEEFLKELYRIEQTYGFKVGTENPLDFLVYIDSTDEKLYSYSSGKISEW' A
#
# COMPACT_ATOMS: atom_id res chain seq x y z
N MET A 1 18.71 1.86 -5.32
CA MET A 1 17.40 2.38 -4.87
C MET A 1 16.90 1.47 -3.74
N SER A 2 16.41 1.98 -2.62
CA SER A 2 15.99 1.12 -1.49
C SER A 2 14.65 0.45 -1.76
N ARG A 3 14.44 -0.78 -1.25
CA ARG A 3 13.17 -1.53 -1.44
C ARG A 3 11.97 -0.78 -0.90
N LYS A 4 12.11 -0.18 0.29
CA LYS A 4 11.12 0.76 0.86
C LYS A 4 10.70 1.85 -0.14
N LYS A 5 11.66 2.46 -0.84
CA LYS A 5 11.36 3.50 -1.82
C LYS A 5 10.56 2.96 -3.01
N ASN A 6 10.88 1.76 -3.50
CA ASN A 6 10.10 1.12 -4.57
C ASN A 6 8.65 0.84 -4.13
N LEU A 7 8.45 0.39 -2.88
CA LEU A 7 7.12 0.17 -2.32
C LEU A 7 6.34 1.47 -2.19
N GLU A 8 6.97 2.53 -1.66
CA GLU A 8 6.35 3.86 -1.55
C GLU A 8 5.96 4.42 -2.92
N GLU A 9 6.77 4.23 -3.95
CA GLU A 9 6.46 4.65 -5.33
C GLU A 9 5.29 3.87 -5.92
N PHE A 10 5.28 2.55 -5.75
CA PHE A 10 4.16 1.70 -6.17
C PHE A 10 2.83 2.14 -5.52
N LEU A 11 2.83 2.37 -4.20
CA LEU A 11 1.63 2.77 -3.46
C LEU A 11 1.14 4.17 -3.84
N LYS A 12 2.04 5.09 -4.18
CA LYS A 12 1.67 6.42 -4.72
C LYS A 12 1.00 6.32 -6.08
N GLU A 13 1.53 5.48 -6.97
CA GLU A 13 0.92 5.24 -8.29
C GLU A 13 -0.44 4.56 -8.15
N LEU A 14 -0.57 3.58 -7.25
CA LEU A 14 -1.86 2.95 -6.96
C LEU A 14 -2.90 3.98 -6.52
N TYR A 15 -2.56 4.82 -5.54
CA TYR A 15 -3.46 5.89 -5.08
C TYR A 15 -3.87 6.84 -6.20
N ARG A 16 -2.93 7.22 -7.08
CA ARG A 16 -3.21 8.08 -8.24
C ARG A 16 -4.24 7.44 -9.18
N ILE A 17 -4.10 6.14 -9.45
CA ILE A 17 -5.02 5.38 -10.30
C ILE A 17 -6.41 5.30 -9.66
N GLU A 18 -6.48 4.99 -8.36
CA GLU A 18 -7.74 4.95 -7.60
C GLU A 18 -8.52 6.26 -7.70
N GLN A 19 -7.84 7.40 -7.55
CA GLN A 19 -8.44 8.73 -7.70
C GLN A 19 -8.87 9.03 -9.14
N THR A 20 -8.06 8.64 -10.12
CA THR A 20 -8.29 8.95 -11.55
C THR A 20 -9.54 8.24 -12.09
N TYR A 21 -9.73 6.98 -11.69
CA TYR A 21 -10.79 6.13 -12.24
C TYR A 21 -11.95 5.89 -11.27
N GLY A 22 -11.87 6.41 -10.04
CA GLY A 22 -12.96 6.32 -9.06
C GLY A 22 -13.19 4.92 -8.49
N PHE A 23 -12.18 4.05 -8.50
CA PHE A 23 -12.22 2.75 -7.83
C PHE A 23 -11.23 2.70 -6.67
N LYS A 24 -11.44 1.77 -5.74
CA LYS A 24 -10.50 1.51 -4.64
C LYS A 24 -10.11 0.05 -4.66
N VAL A 25 -8.83 -0.24 -4.44
CA VAL A 25 -8.37 -1.58 -4.13
C VAL A 25 -8.64 -1.81 -2.66
N GLY A 26 -9.51 -2.77 -2.40
CA GLY A 26 -9.88 -3.21 -1.08
C GLY A 26 -9.82 -4.72 -0.98
N THR A 27 -9.91 -5.19 0.24
CA THR A 27 -10.17 -6.56 0.63
C THR A 27 -11.68 -6.83 0.63
N GLU A 28 -12.09 -8.09 0.60
CA GLU A 28 -13.52 -8.46 0.67
C GLU A 28 -14.21 -7.92 1.92
N ASN A 29 -13.45 -7.82 3.02
CA ASN A 29 -13.88 -7.15 4.24
C ASN A 29 -13.40 -5.69 4.23
N PRO A 30 -14.30 -4.69 4.30
CA PRO A 30 -13.95 -3.27 4.28
C PRO A 30 -13.22 -2.78 5.55
N LEU A 31 -13.11 -3.62 6.59
CA LEU A 31 -12.31 -3.34 7.78
C LEU A 31 -10.84 -3.76 7.64
N ASP A 32 -10.52 -4.61 6.67
CA ASP A 32 -9.15 -5.06 6.46
C ASP A 32 -8.38 -3.99 5.67
N PHE A 33 -7.09 -3.90 5.94
CA PHE A 33 -6.15 -3.04 5.23
C PHE A 33 -5.26 -3.89 4.33
N LEU A 34 -4.78 -3.32 3.23
CA LEU A 34 -3.78 -3.98 2.40
C LEU A 34 -2.46 -4.05 3.17
N VAL A 35 -1.96 -5.26 3.37
CA VAL A 35 -0.70 -5.53 4.06
C VAL A 35 0.34 -5.99 3.06
N TYR A 36 1.51 -5.37 3.08
CA TYR A 36 2.69 -5.79 2.35
C TYR A 36 3.75 -6.23 3.36
N ILE A 37 4.26 -7.44 3.19
CA ILE A 37 5.30 -8.02 4.05
C ILE A 37 6.62 -7.97 3.29
N ASP A 38 7.60 -7.24 3.81
CA ASP A 38 9.00 -7.39 3.37
C ASP A 38 9.63 -8.54 4.17
N SER A 39 9.74 -9.70 3.54
CA SER A 39 10.28 -10.91 4.18
C SER A 39 11.79 -10.86 4.42
N THR A 40 12.51 -9.89 3.85
CA THR A 40 13.96 -9.75 4.10
C THR A 40 14.23 -8.88 5.30
N ASP A 41 13.47 -7.79 5.44
CA ASP A 41 13.64 -6.84 6.54
C ASP A 41 12.68 -7.14 7.71
N GLU A 42 11.85 -8.19 7.59
CA GLU A 42 10.80 -8.59 8.54
C GLU A 42 9.84 -7.45 8.91
N LYS A 43 9.54 -6.58 7.93
CA LYS A 43 8.69 -5.39 8.11
C LYS A 43 7.31 -5.55 7.52
N LEU A 44 6.33 -4.95 8.20
CA LEU A 44 4.94 -4.89 7.78
C LEU A 44 4.60 -3.46 7.34
N TYR A 45 4.08 -3.34 6.12
CA TYR A 45 3.56 -2.09 5.59
C TYR A 45 2.06 -2.21 5.41
N SER A 46 1.29 -1.28 5.97
CA SER A 46 -0.15 -1.20 5.70
C SER A 46 -0.47 0.01 4.84
N TYR A 47 -1.36 -0.20 3.87
CA TYR A 47 -1.89 0.84 3.00
C TYR A 47 -3.38 1.04 3.28
N SER A 48 -3.75 2.29 3.56
CA SER A 48 -5.15 2.69 3.68
C SER A 48 -5.34 4.11 3.17
N SER A 49 -6.15 4.25 2.11
CA SER A 49 -6.55 5.55 1.54
C SER A 49 -5.37 6.50 1.27
N GLY A 50 -4.31 6.02 0.63
CA GLY A 50 -3.12 6.82 0.32
C GLY A 50 -2.12 6.98 1.47
N LYS A 51 -2.43 6.49 2.68
CA LYS A 51 -1.52 6.50 3.83
C LYS A 51 -0.80 5.18 3.97
N ILE A 52 0.50 5.25 4.26
CA ILE A 52 1.38 4.12 4.48
C ILE A 52 1.82 4.15 5.94
N SER A 53 1.64 3.04 6.65
CA SER A 53 2.19 2.82 7.99
C SER A 53 3.19 1.67 7.96
N GLU A 54 4.25 1.74 8.76
CA GLU A 54 5.31 0.73 8.87
C GLU A 54 5.35 0.21 10.32
N TRP A 55 5.46 -1.11 10.50
CA TRP A 55 5.55 -1.81 11.78
C TRP A 55 6.67 -2.85 11.75
#